data_AF-A0A8K0X0R9-F1
#
_entry.id   AF-A0A8K0X0R9-F1
#
_cell.length_a   1.000
_cell.length_b   1.000
_cell.length_c   1.000
_cell.angle_alpha   90.00
_cell.angle_beta   90.00
_cell.angle_gamma   90.00
#
_symmetry.space_group_name_H-M   'P 1'
#
loop_
_entity.id
_entity.type
_entity.pdbx_description
1 polymer ?
#
loop_
_entity_poly.entity_id
_entity_poly.type
_entity_poly.pdbx_seq_one_letter_code
_entity_poly.pdbx_strand_id
1 'polypeptide(L)'
;MLLLLVLLFWFLLTAFSPETCPPSGCFQNFCWDLSLIDGHTLHAVCEGEGEVRENHLDLNLCVGVEGKKLQWEDGGFFAGIAEFTFITNADQFRDDRRIVLTGDCPSGRDRGPSFNCKLDLSQKIWIDGGQLGCFDHRAEVHDPYDIRRDMPGPRD
;
A
#
# COMPACT_ATOMS: atom_id res chain seq x y z
N MET A 1 -28.60 34.46 -24.10
CA MET A 1 -28.78 33.00 -24.05
C MET A 1 -27.51 32.22 -24.41
N LEU A 2 -26.82 32.54 -25.51
CA LEU A 2 -25.60 31.84 -25.93
C LEU A 2 -24.45 31.87 -24.89
N LEU A 3 -24.25 33.00 -24.21
CA LEU A 3 -23.20 33.17 -23.21
C LEU A 3 -23.39 32.28 -21.96
N LEU A 4 -24.65 32.00 -21.59
CA LEU A 4 -24.99 31.18 -20.42
C LEU A 4 -24.69 29.69 -20.68
N LEU A 5 -24.89 29.24 -21.92
CA LEU A 5 -24.58 27.87 -22.36
C LEU A 5 -23.08 27.61 -22.41
N VAL A 6 -22.28 28.60 -22.83
CA VAL A 6 -20.81 28.49 -22.84
C VAL A 6 -20.25 28.41 -21.42
N LEU A 7 -20.79 29.19 -20.48
CA LEU A 7 -20.40 29.14 -19.06
C LEU A 7 -20.79 27.82 -18.39
N LEU A 8 -21.97 27.27 -18.68
CA LEU A 8 -22.39 25.96 -18.19
C LEU A 8 -21.52 24.82 -18.75
N PHE A 9 -21.11 24.91 -20.02
CA PHE A 9 -20.22 23.92 -20.63
C PHE A 9 -18.81 23.96 -20.05
N TRP A 10 -18.29 25.14 -19.73
CA TRP A 10 -17.03 25.30 -18.99
C TRP A 10 -17.11 24.81 -17.53
N PHE A 11 -18.25 25.00 -16.87
CA PHE A 11 -18.49 24.44 -15.53
C PHE A 11 -18.59 22.92 -15.52
N LEU A 12 -19.16 22.31 -16.57
CA LEU A 12 -19.25 20.85 -16.71
C LEU A 12 -17.89 20.20 -17.03
N LEU A 13 -17.00 20.88 -17.78
CA LEU A 13 -15.67 20.37 -18.12
C LEU A 13 -14.66 20.41 -16.95
N THR A 14 -14.90 21.23 -15.93
CA THR A 14 -13.98 21.37 -14.77
C THR A 14 -14.37 20.50 -13.58
N ALA A 15 -15.53 19.83 -13.63
CA ALA A 15 -16.07 19.07 -12.51
C ALA A 15 -15.57 17.62 -12.41
N PHE A 16 -14.89 17.09 -13.43
CA PHE A 16 -14.25 15.77 -13.36
C PHE A 16 -12.76 15.95 -13.00
N SER A 17 -12.49 16.36 -11.77
CA SER A 17 -11.17 16.03 -11.19
C SER A 17 -11.19 14.53 -10.90
N PRO A 18 -10.21 13.74 -11.38
CA PRO A 18 -10.06 12.36 -10.92
C PRO A 18 -9.97 12.41 -9.41
N GLU A 19 -10.72 11.55 -8.72
CA GLU A 19 -10.70 11.46 -7.27
C GLU A 19 -9.28 11.11 -6.82
N THR A 20 -8.48 12.13 -6.52
CA THR A 20 -7.13 11.94 -6.00
C THR A 20 -7.29 11.38 -4.61
N CYS A 21 -6.99 10.09 -4.47
CA CYS A 21 -6.82 9.40 -3.21
C CYS A 21 -6.02 10.33 -2.27
N PRO A 22 -6.60 10.81 -1.14
CA PRO A 22 -5.79 11.54 -0.17
C PRO A 22 -4.60 10.66 0.21
N PRO A 23 -3.45 11.25 0.54
CA PRO A 23 -2.20 10.51 0.51
C PRO A 23 -2.11 9.44 1.62
N SER A 24 -3.08 9.39 2.55
CA SER A 24 -3.31 8.25 3.43
C SER A 24 -4.63 7.51 3.09
N GLY A 25 -4.53 6.23 2.73
CA GLY A 25 -5.50 5.23 3.17
C GLY A 25 -6.73 4.96 2.31
N CYS A 26 -6.56 4.81 0.99
CA CYS A 26 -7.68 4.55 0.08
C CYS A 26 -7.39 3.58 -1.06
N PHE A 27 -6.23 2.90 -1.05
CA PHE A 27 -5.88 1.92 -2.08
C PHE A 27 -6.95 0.80 -2.23
N GLN A 28 -7.61 0.44 -1.13
CA GLN A 28 -8.71 -0.54 -1.11
C GLN A 28 -9.90 -0.21 -2.03
N ASN A 29 -10.05 1.07 -2.40
CA ASN A 29 -11.12 1.53 -3.29
C ASN A 29 -10.77 1.35 -4.76
N PHE A 30 -9.47 1.33 -5.07
CA PHE A 30 -8.93 1.29 -6.42
C PHE A 30 -8.28 -0.06 -6.75
N CYS A 31 -8.11 -0.94 -5.77
CA CYS A 31 -7.47 -2.24 -5.92
C CYS A 31 -8.40 -3.41 -5.59
N TRP A 32 -8.19 -4.54 -6.27
CA TRP A 32 -8.85 -5.81 -6.04
C TRP A 32 -7.87 -6.97 -6.20
N ASP A 33 -8.34 -8.20 -6.01
CA ASP A 33 -7.53 -9.43 -6.04
C ASP A 33 -6.30 -9.36 -5.12
N LEU A 34 -6.56 -8.88 -3.90
CA LEU A 34 -5.56 -8.67 -2.87
C LEU A 34 -5.06 -10.02 -2.35
N SER A 35 -3.75 -10.23 -2.39
CA SER A 35 -3.11 -11.40 -1.79
C SER A 35 -1.76 -11.05 -1.18
N LEU A 36 -1.24 -11.94 -0.35
CA LEU A 36 0.08 -11.81 0.25
C LEU A 36 0.99 -12.91 -0.31
N ILE A 37 2.00 -12.50 -1.08
CA ILE A 37 3.01 -13.38 -1.67
C ILE A 37 4.19 -13.49 -0.71
N ASP A 38 4.67 -14.72 -0.49
CA ASP A 38 5.79 -15.04 0.41
C ASP A 38 5.65 -14.46 1.83
N GLY A 39 4.41 -14.22 2.27
CA GLY A 39 4.09 -13.69 3.60
C GLY A 39 4.44 -12.20 3.82
N HIS A 40 4.90 -11.47 2.80
CA HIS A 40 5.37 -10.08 2.97
C HIS A 40 5.13 -9.15 1.78
N THR A 41 5.01 -9.67 0.57
CA THR A 41 4.73 -8.85 -0.61
C THR A 41 3.22 -8.75 -0.82
N LEU A 42 2.67 -7.56 -0.67
CA LEU A 42 1.28 -7.28 -1.01
C LEU A 42 1.14 -7.26 -2.53
N HIS A 43 0.36 -8.19 -3.06
CA HIS A 43 -0.06 -8.20 -4.45
C HIS A 43 -1.49 -7.64 -4.56
N ALA A 44 -1.72 -6.82 -5.58
CA ALA A 44 -3.06 -6.37 -5.94
C ALA A 44 -3.14 -5.98 -7.42
N VAL A 45 -4.33 -6.03 -7.99
CA VAL A 45 -4.63 -5.41 -9.28
C VAL A 45 -5.30 -4.08 -9.01
N CYS A 46 -4.75 -2.98 -9.54
CA CYS A 46 -5.22 -1.63 -9.23
C CYS A 46 -5.52 -0.82 -10.48
N GLU A 47 -6.52 0.06 -10.39
CA GLU A 47 -6.83 1.05 -11.41
C GLU A 47 -6.29 2.43 -11.01
N GLY A 48 -5.55 3.07 -11.91
CA GLY A 48 -5.07 4.44 -11.75
C GLY A 48 -4.97 5.13 -13.11
N GLU A 49 -5.39 6.40 -13.18
CA GLU A 49 -5.39 7.20 -14.41
C GLU A 49 -6.13 6.54 -15.60
N GLY A 50 -7.12 5.67 -15.31
CA GLY A 50 -7.90 4.94 -16.31
C GLY A 50 -7.20 3.69 -16.87
N GLU A 51 -6.04 3.31 -16.32
CA GLU A 51 -5.36 2.05 -16.63
C GLU A 51 -5.40 1.08 -15.46
N VAL A 52 -5.52 -0.21 -15.79
CA VAL A 52 -5.48 -1.31 -14.81
C VAL A 52 -4.10 -1.96 -14.88
N ARG A 53 -3.44 -2.08 -13.73
CA ARG A 53 -2.09 -2.65 -13.62
C ARG A 53 -1.96 -3.56 -12.41
N GLU A 54 -1.16 -4.60 -12.56
CA GLU A 54 -0.75 -5.48 -11.46
C GLU A 54 0.34 -4.78 -10.64
N ASN A 55 0.22 -4.89 -9.31
CA ASN A 55 1.05 -4.18 -8.36
C ASN A 55 1.60 -5.11 -7.30
N HIS A 56 2.84 -4.83 -6.92
CA HIS A 56 3.55 -5.52 -5.86
C HIS A 56 4.16 -4.48 -4.93
N LEU A 57 3.94 -4.63 -3.63
CA LEU A 57 4.52 -3.79 -2.59
C LEU A 57 5.11 -4.68 -1.50
N ASP A 58 6.43 -4.63 -1.33
CA ASP A 58 7.09 -5.27 -0.20
C ASP A 58 6.77 -4.51 1.09
N LEU A 59 5.99 -5.13 1.97
CA LEU A 59 5.58 -4.54 3.24
C LEU A 59 6.74 -4.48 4.26
N ASN A 60 7.84 -5.22 4.06
CA ASN A 60 9.03 -5.09 4.91
C ASN A 60 9.65 -3.70 4.86
N LEU A 61 9.39 -2.94 3.78
CA LEU A 61 9.86 -1.57 3.64
C LEU A 61 9.20 -0.61 4.62
N CYS A 62 8.02 -0.94 5.14
CA CYS A 62 7.26 0.00 5.96
C CYS A 62 6.49 -0.63 7.13
N VAL A 63 6.66 -1.93 7.38
CA VAL A 63 6.05 -2.65 8.51
C VAL A 63 7.13 -3.31 9.35
N GLY A 64 7.06 -3.07 10.66
CA GLY A 64 7.92 -3.68 11.66
C GLY A 64 7.14 -4.39 12.76
N VAL A 65 7.88 -5.02 13.67
CA VAL A 65 7.34 -5.64 14.88
C VAL A 65 7.99 -5.01 16.09
N GLU A 66 7.17 -4.38 16.95
CA GLU A 66 7.62 -3.88 18.25
C GLU A 66 6.82 -4.53 19.37
N GLY A 67 7.53 -5.32 20.18
CA GLY A 67 6.91 -6.17 21.18
C GLY A 67 5.92 -7.14 20.54
N LYS A 68 4.64 -7.05 20.95
CA LYS A 68 3.57 -7.98 20.55
C LYS A 68 2.71 -7.47 19.39
N LYS A 69 3.17 -6.44 18.67
CA LYS A 69 2.35 -5.70 17.71
C LYS A 69 3.10 -5.50 16.40
N LEU A 70 2.34 -5.59 15.31
CA LEU A 70 2.73 -5.04 14.02
C LEU A 70 2.55 -3.52 14.08
N GLN A 71 3.44 -2.78 13.45
CA GLN A 71 3.37 -1.34 13.37
C GLN A 71 3.96 -0.81 12.08
N TRP A 72 3.61 0.42 11.74
CA TRP A 72 4.24 1.15 10.66
C TRP A 72 5.64 1.59 11.09
N GLU A 73 6.65 1.11 10.39
CA GLU A 73 8.07 1.36 10.68
C GLU A 73 8.89 1.26 9.40
N ASP A 74 9.60 2.33 9.06
CA ASP A 74 10.46 2.39 7.89
C ASP A 74 11.59 1.35 7.98
N GLY A 75 11.65 0.44 7.00
CA GLY A 75 12.59 -0.68 7.00
C GLY A 75 12.37 -1.69 8.14
N GLY A 76 11.15 -1.78 8.67
CA GLY A 76 10.85 -2.58 9.88
C GLY A 76 11.01 -4.10 9.75
N PHE A 77 11.06 -4.64 8.52
CA PHE A 77 11.36 -6.06 8.24
C PHE A 77 10.53 -7.06 9.07
N PHE A 78 9.20 -6.85 9.16
CA PHE A 78 8.34 -7.69 10.00
C PHE A 78 8.35 -9.17 9.65
N ALA A 79 8.57 -9.55 8.38
CA ALA A 79 8.47 -10.93 7.92
C ALA A 79 9.54 -11.86 8.50
N GLY A 80 10.66 -11.29 8.98
CA GLY A 80 11.68 -12.04 9.72
C GLY A 80 11.33 -12.31 11.18
N ILE A 81 10.24 -11.72 11.69
CA ILE A 81 9.87 -11.71 13.11
C ILE A 81 8.46 -12.27 13.32
N ALA A 82 7.49 -11.84 12.53
CA ALA A 82 6.11 -12.31 12.59
C ALA A 82 5.94 -13.57 11.74
N GLU A 83 5.26 -14.57 12.29
CA GLU A 83 4.99 -15.84 11.61
C GLU A 83 3.53 -15.92 11.15
N PHE A 84 3.23 -16.85 10.24
CA PHE A 84 1.88 -17.15 9.75
C PHE A 84 1.08 -15.91 9.30
N THR A 85 1.71 -15.06 8.51
CA THR A 85 1.13 -13.78 8.08
C THR A 85 0.12 -13.99 6.95
N PHE A 86 -0.98 -13.24 6.99
CA PHE A 86 -2.01 -13.22 5.96
C PHE A 86 -2.78 -11.90 6.01
N ILE A 87 -3.42 -11.54 4.89
CA ILE A 87 -4.31 -10.38 4.83
C ILE A 87 -5.77 -10.83 4.89
N THR A 88 -6.60 -10.02 5.55
CA THR A 88 -8.05 -10.21 5.54
C THR A 88 -8.76 -8.90 5.27
N ASN A 89 -9.96 -8.98 4.69
CA ASN A 89 -10.89 -7.88 4.71
C ASN A 89 -11.68 -7.96 6.03
N ALA A 90 -11.39 -7.04 6.96
CA ALA A 90 -11.96 -7.06 8.31
C ALA A 90 -13.44 -6.71 8.34
N ASP A 91 -13.93 -6.00 7.32
CA ASP A 91 -15.29 -5.48 7.26
C ASP A 91 -15.98 -5.95 5.97
N GLN A 92 -16.26 -7.26 5.88
CA GLN A 92 -17.03 -7.82 4.75
C GLN A 92 -18.46 -7.26 4.63
N PHE A 93 -18.95 -6.51 5.62
CA PHE A 93 -20.35 -6.08 5.77
C PHE A 93 -20.53 -4.56 5.88
N ARG A 94 -19.46 -3.76 5.78
CA ARG A 94 -19.56 -2.29 5.74
C ARG A 94 -18.98 -1.77 4.45
N ASP A 95 -19.48 -0.63 3.98
CA ASP A 95 -19.00 0.06 2.78
C ASP A 95 -17.53 0.51 2.88
N ASP A 96 -16.93 0.42 4.08
CA ASP A 96 -15.53 0.72 4.34
C ASP A 96 -14.70 -0.57 4.35
N ARG A 97 -14.12 -0.92 3.20
CA ARG A 97 -13.29 -2.12 3.04
C ARG A 97 -11.95 -1.95 3.76
N ARG A 98 -11.84 -2.46 4.98
CA ARG A 98 -10.59 -2.43 5.74
C ARG A 98 -9.71 -3.64 5.45
N ILE A 99 -8.52 -3.42 4.91
CA ILE A 99 -7.53 -4.48 4.65
C ILE A 99 -6.58 -4.56 5.84
N VAL A 100 -6.58 -5.72 6.53
CA VAL A 100 -5.81 -5.94 7.75
C VAL A 100 -4.78 -7.03 7.53
N LEU A 101 -3.50 -6.71 7.72
CA LEU A 101 -2.42 -7.68 7.87
C LEU A 101 -2.52 -8.30 9.26
N THR A 102 -2.57 -9.62 9.32
CA THR A 102 -2.59 -10.40 10.56
C THR A 102 -1.41 -11.37 10.56
N GLY A 103 -0.84 -11.63 11.73
CA GLY A 103 0.17 -12.65 11.92
C GLY A 103 0.37 -12.97 13.41
N ASP A 104 1.40 -13.74 13.70
CA ASP A 104 1.79 -14.11 15.06
C ASP A 104 3.11 -13.45 15.43
N CYS A 105 3.07 -12.50 16.36
CA CYS A 105 4.22 -11.73 16.84
C CYS A 105 4.78 -12.32 18.15
N PRO A 106 6.11 -12.40 18.33
CA PRO A 106 6.71 -12.94 19.54
C PRO A 106 6.50 -12.01 20.75
N SER A 107 6.51 -12.58 21.97
CA SER A 107 6.38 -11.81 23.21
C SER A 107 7.60 -10.91 23.56
N GLY A 108 8.71 -11.03 22.83
CA GLY A 108 10.02 -10.45 23.17
C GLY A 108 11.16 -11.13 22.41
N ARG A 109 12.42 -10.92 22.82
CA ARG A 109 13.61 -11.48 22.15
C ARG A 109 13.77 -12.99 22.31
N ASP A 110 13.22 -13.56 23.38
CA ASP A 110 13.22 -15.01 23.61
C ASP A 110 11.95 -15.63 23.02
N ARG A 111 12.03 -16.91 22.60
CA ARG A 111 10.92 -17.73 22.07
C ARG A 111 9.83 -17.98 23.14
N GLY A 112 9.16 -16.91 23.53
CA GLY A 112 7.99 -16.90 24.39
C GLY A 112 6.71 -17.18 23.59
N PRO A 113 5.54 -17.08 24.23
CA PRO A 113 4.27 -17.26 23.53
C PRO A 113 4.13 -16.24 22.39
N SER A 114 3.61 -16.68 21.25
CA SER A 114 3.21 -15.79 20.16
C SER A 114 1.86 -15.13 20.47
N PHE A 115 1.65 -13.94 19.90
CA PHE A 115 0.44 -13.17 20.02
C PHE A 115 -0.10 -12.86 18.64
N ASN A 116 -1.40 -13.06 18.45
CA ASN A 116 -2.05 -12.61 17.24
C ASN A 116 -1.96 -11.07 17.16
N CYS A 117 -1.22 -10.59 16.18
CA CYS A 117 -0.98 -9.17 15.94
C CYS A 117 -1.61 -8.76 14.62
N LYS A 118 -2.09 -7.51 14.57
CA LYS A 118 -2.85 -6.97 13.44
C LYS A 118 -2.38 -5.57 13.11
N LEU A 119 -2.31 -5.24 11.82
CA LEU A 119 -2.06 -3.91 11.30
C LEU A 119 -3.05 -3.59 10.19
N ASP A 120 -3.68 -2.44 10.30
CA ASP A 120 -4.63 -1.94 9.31
C ASP A 120 -3.88 -1.28 8.15
N LEU A 121 -3.74 -2.00 7.04
CA LEU A 121 -3.01 -1.57 5.85
C LEU A 121 -3.70 -0.39 5.17
N SER A 122 -5.02 -0.27 5.31
CA SER A 122 -5.82 0.83 4.79
C SER A 122 -5.50 2.17 5.45
N GLN A 123 -4.61 2.25 6.44
CA GLN A 123 -4.19 3.51 7.05
C GLN A 123 -3.04 4.20 6.32
N LYS A 124 -2.05 3.45 5.84
CA LYS A 124 -0.82 4.02 5.26
C LYS A 124 -0.44 3.48 3.89
N ILE A 125 -1.11 2.45 3.38
CA ILE A 125 -0.93 2.09 1.97
C ILE A 125 -1.76 3.06 1.13
N TRP A 126 -1.12 3.56 0.08
CA TRP A 126 -1.70 4.50 -0.87
C TRP A 126 -1.40 4.07 -2.29
N ILE A 127 -2.03 4.74 -3.24
CA ILE A 127 -1.86 4.49 -4.67
C ILE A 127 -1.60 5.81 -5.41
N ASP A 128 -0.57 5.84 -6.25
CA ASP A 128 -0.24 6.97 -7.16
C ASP A 128 -0.16 6.49 -8.60
N GLY A 129 -0.90 7.08 -9.54
CA GLY A 129 -0.79 6.68 -10.95
C GLY A 129 -0.95 5.17 -11.19
N GLY A 130 -1.70 4.49 -10.33
CA GLY A 130 -1.88 3.04 -10.38
C GLY A 130 -0.80 2.22 -9.65
N GLN A 131 0.18 2.85 -8.98
CA GLN A 131 1.29 2.22 -8.26
C GLN A 131 1.05 2.20 -6.74
N LEU A 132 1.20 1.05 -6.09
CA LEU A 132 1.14 0.95 -4.62
C LEU A 132 2.38 1.52 -3.92
N GLY A 133 2.18 2.15 -2.77
CA GLY A 133 3.26 2.63 -1.90
C GLY A 133 2.86 2.74 -0.42
N CYS A 134 3.83 3.03 0.46
CA CYS A 134 3.59 3.36 1.86
C CYS A 134 3.74 4.88 2.08
N PHE A 135 2.85 5.50 2.85
CA PHE A 135 2.71 6.96 2.94
C PHE A 135 3.96 7.71 3.43
N ASP A 136 4.79 7.10 4.29
CA ASP A 136 6.04 7.71 4.78
C ASP A 136 7.29 7.28 3.99
N HIS A 137 7.15 6.26 3.13
CA HIS A 137 8.15 5.92 2.12
C HIS A 137 7.77 6.63 0.83
N ARG A 138 8.42 7.77 0.54
CA ARG A 138 8.72 8.09 -0.86
C ARG A 138 9.60 6.95 -1.34
N ALA A 139 8.99 5.84 -1.77
CA ALA A 139 9.67 4.82 -2.51
C ALA A 139 10.30 5.56 -3.69
N GLU A 140 11.62 5.70 -3.68
CA GLU A 140 12.33 5.85 -4.93
C GLU A 140 11.78 4.73 -5.80
N VAL A 141 11.09 5.12 -6.87
CA VAL A 141 10.45 4.22 -7.81
C VAL A 141 11.54 3.31 -8.34
N HIS A 142 11.70 2.15 -7.71
CA HIS A 142 12.54 1.11 -8.24
C HIS A 142 11.67 0.37 -9.24
N ASP A 143 11.70 0.88 -10.47
CA ASP A 143 11.33 0.09 -11.63
C ASP A 143 12.19 -1.19 -11.57
N PRO A 144 11.60 -2.39 -11.43
CA PRO A 144 12.35 -3.64 -11.40
C PRO A 144 13.10 -3.90 -12.72
N TYR A 145 12.93 -3.05 -13.74
CA TYR A 145 13.68 -3.05 -14.99
C TYR A 145 14.73 -1.92 -15.13
N ASP A 146 14.89 -1.01 -14.16
CA ASP A 146 15.94 0.03 -14.19
C ASP A 146 17.28 -0.50 -13.61
N ILE A 147 17.92 -1.42 -14.33
CA ILE A 147 19.22 -2.04 -13.99
C ILE A 147 20.40 -1.05 -14.16
N ARG A 148 20.17 0.26 -14.28
CA ARG A 148 21.22 1.23 -14.66
C ARG A 148 21.80 2.06 -13.52
N ARG A 149 21.28 2.01 -12.30
CA ARG A 149 21.69 2.97 -11.25
C ARG A 149 22.74 2.50 -10.24
N ASP A 150 23.06 1.20 -10.19
CA ASP A 150 23.96 0.66 -9.15
C ASP A 150 25.36 0.27 -9.63
N MET A 151 25.87 0.82 -10.74
CA MET A 151 27.30 0.69 -11.04
C MET A 151 28.09 1.81 -10.38
N PRO A 152 28.89 1.55 -9.33
CA PRO A 152 29.89 2.51 -8.89
C PRO A 152 30.85 2.77 -10.04
N GLY A 153 30.91 4.04 -10.48
CA GLY A 153 31.83 4.48 -11.52
C GLY A 153 33.29 4.13 -11.16
N PRO A 154 34.16 3.94 -12.18
CA PRO A 154 35.55 3.60 -11.95
C PRO A 154 36.18 4.69 -11.07
N ARG A 155 36.83 4.24 -9.99
CA ARG A 155 37.69 5.12 -9.18
C ARG A 155 38.98 5.34 -9.96
N ASP A 156 39.15 6.57 -10.45
CA ASP A 156 40.45 7.08 -10.90
C ASP A 156 41.41 7.25 -9.71
#